data_AF-A0A1I4G4I3-F1
#
_entry.id   AF-A0A1I4G4I3-F1
#
_cell.length_a   1.000
_cell.length_b   1.000
_cell.length_c   1.000
_cell.angle_alpha   90.00
_cell.angle_beta   90.00
_cell.angle_gamma   90.00
#
_symmetry.space_group_name_H-M   'P 1'
#
loop_
_entity.id
_entity.type
_entity.pdbx_description
1 polymer ?
#
loop_
_entity_poly.entity_id
_entity_poly.type
_entity_poly.pdbx_seq_one_letter_code
_entity_poly.pdbx_strand_id
1 'polypeptide(L)'
;MAERAKKTDPKLWDKVKKEVTRSSKGGKPGQWSARKAQMATSEYKKEGGGYEGKKTDDNHLKQWTDEEWGTKSGKESGKTGERYLPKKAREKLSDAEYKRSTEKKRADTAKGRQHSKQPADVAKKAATARKTGGKSGTTSNRGGSTKAELMERARKHDIPGRSKMSKGELERALSA
;
A
#
# COMPACT_ATOMS: atom_id res chain seq x y z
N MET A 1 11.82 -6.81 1.27
CA MET A 1 10.66 -6.36 0.46
C MET A 1 9.73 -7.56 0.41
N ALA A 2 8.44 -7.40 0.72
CA ALA A 2 7.48 -8.47 0.45
C ALA A 2 7.46 -8.67 -1.07
N GLU A 3 8.03 -9.79 -1.54
CA GLU A 3 8.06 -10.09 -2.96
C GLU A 3 6.61 -10.30 -3.42
N ARG A 4 6.21 -9.61 -4.50
CA ARG A 4 4.87 -9.85 -5.06
C ARG A 4 4.85 -11.28 -5.57
N ALA A 5 3.90 -12.08 -5.10
CA ALA A 5 3.77 -13.46 -5.52
C ALA A 5 3.80 -13.57 -7.06
N LYS A 6 4.76 -14.33 -7.58
CA LYS A 6 4.90 -14.55 -9.02
C LYS A 6 3.76 -15.44 -9.48
N LYS A 7 3.11 -15.06 -10.58
CA LYS A 7 1.98 -15.83 -11.14
C LYS A 7 2.52 -16.91 -12.06
N THR A 8 1.98 -18.12 -11.95
CA THR A 8 2.37 -19.25 -12.81
C THR A 8 1.91 -19.05 -14.25
N ASP A 9 0.79 -18.37 -14.47
CA ASP A 9 0.30 -18.02 -15.80
C ASP A 9 0.00 -16.51 -15.93
N PRO A 10 0.98 -15.73 -16.41
CA PRO A 10 0.78 -14.30 -16.67
C PRO A 10 -0.27 -14.00 -17.75
N LYS A 11 -0.43 -14.86 -18.77
CA LYS A 11 -1.36 -14.63 -19.88
C LYS A 11 -2.81 -14.80 -19.40
N LEU A 12 -3.07 -15.84 -18.62
CA LEU A 12 -4.36 -16.05 -17.98
C LEU A 12 -4.69 -14.89 -17.04
N TRP A 13 -3.72 -14.44 -16.24
CA TRP A 13 -3.91 -13.28 -15.37
C TRP A 13 -4.32 -12.02 -16.15
N ASP A 14 -3.66 -11.74 -17.27
CA ASP A 14 -3.97 -10.56 -18.08
C ASP A 14 -5.35 -10.66 -18.74
N LYS A 15 -5.77 -11.85 -19.18
CA LYS A 15 -7.13 -12.11 -19.67
C LYS A 15 -8.17 -11.81 -18.59
N VAL A 16 -8.06 -12.46 -17.43
CA VAL A 16 -8.96 -12.27 -16.28
C VAL A 16 -8.99 -10.81 -15.84
N LYS A 17 -7.82 -10.16 -15.75
CA LYS A 17 -7.73 -8.75 -15.39
C LYS A 17 -8.48 -7.87 -16.38
N LYS A 18 -8.35 -8.09 -17.69
CA LYS A 18 -9.08 -7.33 -18.73
C LYS A 18 -10.58 -7.54 -18.61
N GLU A 19 -11.04 -8.77 -18.42
CA GLU A 19 -12.47 -9.09 -18.27
C GLU A 19 -13.09 -8.43 -17.04
N VAL A 20 -12.46 -8.59 -15.87
CA VAL A 20 -12.94 -7.98 -14.62
C VAL A 20 -12.86 -6.44 -14.68
N THR A 21 -11.85 -5.89 -15.36
CA THR A 21 -11.75 -4.43 -15.56
C THR A 21 -12.92 -3.90 -16.40
N ARG A 22 -13.30 -4.59 -17.47
CA ARG A 22 -14.43 -4.20 -18.33
C ARG A 22 -15.79 -4.34 -17.64
N SER A 23 -15.92 -5.27 -16.70
CA SER A 23 -17.17 -5.48 -15.95
C SER A 23 -17.64 -4.25 -15.16
N SER A 24 -18.95 -4.09 -14.99
CA SER A 24 -19.58 -3.15 -14.06
C SER A 24 -19.53 -3.64 -12.60
N LYS A 25 -19.08 -4.87 -12.35
CA LYS A 25 -18.95 -5.41 -10.98
C LYS A 25 -17.73 -4.81 -10.30
N GLY A 26 -17.89 -4.40 -9.04
CA GLY A 26 -16.79 -3.90 -8.20
C GLY A 26 -16.26 -2.50 -8.57
N GLY A 27 -17.00 -1.71 -9.35
CA GLY A 27 -16.63 -0.35 -9.73
C GLY A 27 -17.10 -0.02 -11.14
N LYS A 28 -16.80 1.19 -11.63
CA LYS A 28 -17.20 1.57 -13.00
C LYS A 28 -16.53 0.67 -14.05
N PRO A 29 -17.23 0.33 -15.14
CA PRO A 29 -16.64 -0.35 -16.30
C PRO A 29 -15.36 0.35 -16.78
N GLY A 30 -14.35 -0.43 -17.16
CA GLY A 30 -13.06 0.06 -17.62
C GLY A 30 -12.10 0.54 -16.51
N GLN A 31 -12.57 0.64 -15.26
CA GLN A 31 -11.75 1.08 -14.13
C GLN A 31 -11.22 -0.09 -13.31
N TRP A 32 -9.99 0.04 -12.80
CA TRP A 32 -9.41 -0.89 -11.84
C TRP A 32 -9.72 -0.46 -10.40
N SER A 33 -10.17 -1.37 -9.56
CA SER A 33 -10.51 -1.11 -8.15
C SER A 33 -10.02 -2.24 -7.24
N ALA A 34 -10.01 -2.01 -5.92
CA ALA A 34 -9.65 -3.05 -4.96
C ALA A 34 -10.62 -4.26 -5.02
N ARG A 35 -11.92 -4.01 -5.18
CA ARG A 35 -12.92 -5.08 -5.31
C ARG A 35 -12.72 -5.88 -6.60
N LYS A 36 -12.37 -5.22 -7.70
CA LYS A 36 -12.00 -5.87 -8.95
C LYS A 36 -10.72 -6.69 -8.81
N ALA A 37 -9.72 -6.21 -8.07
CA ALA A 37 -8.52 -6.97 -7.78
C ALA A 37 -8.82 -8.26 -7.00
N GLN A 38 -9.74 -8.21 -6.01
CA GLN A 38 -10.21 -9.39 -5.29
C GLN A 38 -10.90 -10.40 -6.22
N MET A 39 -11.83 -9.92 -7.07
CA MET A 39 -12.53 -10.78 -8.02
C MET A 39 -11.59 -11.39 -9.06
N ALA A 40 -10.67 -10.60 -9.63
CA ALA A 40 -9.67 -11.09 -10.56
C ALA A 40 -8.76 -12.16 -9.93
N THR A 41 -8.42 -12.01 -8.64
CA THR A 41 -7.66 -13.04 -7.91
C THR A 41 -8.47 -14.33 -7.75
N SER A 42 -9.77 -14.21 -7.47
CA SER A 42 -10.66 -15.37 -7.36
C SER A 42 -10.84 -16.08 -8.70
N GLU A 43 -11.13 -15.34 -9.76
CA GLU A 43 -11.35 -15.92 -11.10
C GLU A 43 -10.06 -16.51 -11.68
N TYR A 44 -8.92 -15.84 -11.48
CA TYR A 44 -7.61 -16.37 -11.89
C TYR A 44 -7.36 -17.75 -11.28
N LYS A 45 -7.64 -17.94 -9.99
CA LYS A 45 -7.51 -19.25 -9.35
C LYS A 45 -8.51 -20.28 -9.87
N LYS A 46 -9.74 -19.84 -10.15
CA LYS A 46 -10.81 -20.70 -10.68
C LYS A 46 -10.51 -21.19 -12.10
N GLU A 47 -9.88 -20.36 -12.94
CA GLU A 47 -9.41 -20.74 -14.27
C GLU A 47 -8.07 -21.52 -14.24
N GLY A 48 -7.61 -21.98 -13.07
CA GLY A 48 -6.39 -22.80 -12.92
C GLY A 48 -5.10 -22.01 -12.68
N GLY A 49 -5.19 -20.70 -12.50
CA GLY A 49 -4.06 -19.83 -12.21
C GLY A 49 -3.48 -20.02 -10.82
N GLY A 50 -2.17 -20.22 -10.75
CA GLY A 50 -1.41 -20.43 -9.52
C GLY A 50 -0.43 -19.28 -9.20
N TYR A 51 0.22 -19.42 -8.05
CA TYR A 51 1.30 -18.53 -7.61
C TYR A 51 2.52 -19.38 -7.26
N GLU A 52 3.70 -18.94 -7.69
CA GLU A 52 4.97 -19.57 -7.36
C GLU A 52 5.50 -19.09 -6.01
N GLY A 53 6.20 -19.99 -5.33
CA GLY A 53 6.91 -19.70 -4.08
C GLY A 53 6.06 -19.87 -2.82
N LYS A 54 6.76 -19.90 -1.68
CA LYS A 54 6.11 -19.97 -0.36
C LYS A 54 5.54 -18.60 -0.01
N LYS A 55 4.38 -18.60 0.65
CA LYS A 55 3.80 -17.38 1.22
C LYS A 55 4.73 -16.86 2.31
N THR A 56 5.28 -15.66 2.13
CA THR A 56 6.19 -15.05 3.11
C THR A 56 5.40 -14.35 4.21
N ASP A 57 5.87 -14.45 5.46
CA ASP A 57 5.26 -13.78 6.60
C ASP A 57 5.51 -12.26 6.64
N ASP A 58 6.48 -11.77 5.84
CA ASP A 58 6.72 -10.34 5.58
C ASP A 58 5.54 -9.76 4.77
N ASN A 59 4.43 -9.43 5.45
CA ASN A 59 3.17 -9.04 4.82
C ASN A 59 2.87 -7.54 5.02
N HIS A 60 3.20 -6.71 4.02
CA HIS A 60 2.82 -5.29 4.01
C HIS A 60 1.30 -5.05 4.09
N LEU A 61 0.48 -6.03 3.67
CA LEU A 61 -0.98 -5.94 3.79
C LEU A 61 -1.40 -6.04 5.25
N LYS A 62 -0.69 -6.82 6.08
CA LYS A 62 -0.99 -6.90 7.51
C LYS A 62 -0.81 -5.54 8.17
N GLN A 63 0.34 -4.91 7.93
CA GLN A 63 0.59 -3.55 8.43
C GLN A 63 -0.44 -2.53 7.90
N TRP A 64 -0.90 -2.68 6.66
CA TRP A 64 -1.93 -1.82 6.08
C TRP A 64 -3.30 -2.03 6.72
N THR A 65 -3.67 -3.28 7.02
CA THR A 65 -4.91 -3.65 7.72
C THR A 65 -4.90 -3.21 9.17
N ASP A 66 -3.74 -3.27 9.83
CA ASP A 66 -3.58 -2.86 11.23
C ASP A 66 -3.62 -1.31 11.40
N GLU A 67 -3.59 -0.53 10.31
CA GLU A 67 -3.75 0.92 10.37
C GLU A 67 -5.23 1.32 10.57
N GLU A 68 -5.49 2.28 11.46
CA GLU A 68 -6.82 2.83 11.68
C GLU A 68 -7.21 3.81 10.55
N TRP A 69 -7.83 3.30 9.49
CA TRP A 69 -8.26 4.10 8.34
C TRP A 69 -9.60 4.81 8.56
N GLY A 70 -9.75 6.01 8.01
CA GLY A 70 -10.93 6.84 8.23
C GLY A 70 -10.79 8.27 7.72
N THR A 71 -11.79 9.08 8.00
CA THR A 71 -11.83 10.52 7.74
C THR A 71 -11.70 11.31 9.03
N LYS A 72 -11.53 12.65 8.95
CA LYS A 72 -11.46 13.49 10.15
C LYS A 72 -12.81 13.57 10.87
N SER A 73 -13.92 13.59 10.13
CA SER A 73 -15.27 13.64 10.70
C SER A 73 -15.81 12.28 11.15
N GLY A 74 -15.13 11.17 10.83
CA GLY A 74 -15.67 9.81 10.99
C GLY A 74 -16.73 9.41 9.96
N LYS A 75 -17.20 10.35 9.13
CA LYS A 75 -18.19 10.10 8.08
C LYS A 75 -17.57 9.48 6.85
N GLU A 76 -18.37 8.78 6.06
CA GLU A 76 -17.92 8.12 4.84
C GLU A 76 -17.31 9.10 3.84
N SER A 77 -16.05 8.83 3.47
CA SER A 77 -15.28 9.62 2.49
C SER A 77 -15.98 9.77 1.13
N GLY A 78 -16.80 8.78 0.75
CA GLY A 78 -17.61 8.81 -0.47
C GLY A 78 -18.74 9.84 -0.43
N LYS A 79 -19.33 10.08 0.75
CA LYS A 79 -20.41 11.06 0.96
C LYS A 79 -19.87 12.47 1.18
N THR A 80 -18.87 12.62 2.03
CA THR A 80 -18.35 13.93 2.42
C THR A 80 -17.29 14.48 1.47
N GLY A 81 -16.70 13.62 0.64
CA GLY A 81 -15.52 13.96 -0.15
C GLY A 81 -14.24 14.09 0.68
N GLU A 82 -14.28 13.87 2.00
CA GLU A 82 -13.13 13.98 2.90
C GLU A 82 -12.01 13.02 2.52
N ARG A 83 -10.76 13.38 2.82
CA ARG A 83 -9.62 12.51 2.54
C ARG A 83 -9.63 11.31 3.49
N TYR A 84 -9.66 10.10 2.92
CA TYR A 84 -9.52 8.84 3.64
C TYR A 84 -8.04 8.55 3.86
N LEU A 85 -7.59 8.57 5.11
CA LEU A 85 -6.18 8.45 5.49
C LEU A 85 -6.04 7.60 6.77
N PRO A 86 -4.86 7.01 7.02
CA PRO A 86 -4.54 6.40 8.31
C PRO A 86 -4.59 7.45 9.42
N LYS A 87 -5.04 7.06 10.62
CA LYS A 87 -5.15 7.94 11.79
C LYS A 87 -3.88 8.71 12.08
N LYS A 88 -2.72 8.04 12.13
CA LYS A 88 -1.41 8.68 12.34
C LYS A 88 -1.09 9.75 11.31
N ALA A 89 -1.49 9.53 10.05
CA ALA A 89 -1.30 10.51 8.99
C ALA A 89 -2.25 11.70 9.16
N ARG A 90 -3.50 11.47 9.59
CA ARG A 90 -4.45 12.56 9.90
C ARG A 90 -3.96 13.43 11.05
N GLU A 91 -3.45 12.83 12.12
CA GLU A 91 -2.94 13.53 13.31
C GLU A 91 -1.70 14.38 13.03
N LYS A 92 -0.85 13.98 12.06
CA LYS A 92 0.29 14.80 11.65
C LYS A 92 -0.09 16.00 10.77
N LEU A 93 -1.27 16.01 10.16
CA LEU A 93 -1.71 17.13 9.32
C LEU A 93 -2.38 18.19 10.18
N SER A 94 -2.07 19.45 9.92
CA SER A 94 -2.86 20.57 10.42
C SER A 94 -4.23 20.58 9.75
N ASP A 95 -5.16 21.28 10.39
CA ASP A 95 -6.53 21.46 9.89
C ASP A 95 -6.56 22.09 8.50
N ALA A 96 -5.71 23.08 8.26
CA ALA A 96 -5.56 23.73 6.96
C ALA A 96 -5.02 22.76 5.89
N GLU A 97 -4.03 21.93 6.21
CA GLU A 97 -3.48 20.93 5.28
C GLU A 97 -4.51 19.84 4.95
N TYR A 98 -5.24 19.34 5.95
CA TYR A 98 -6.30 18.35 5.74
C TYR A 98 -7.44 18.94 4.90
N LYS A 99 -7.84 20.18 5.17
CA LYS A 99 -8.88 20.90 4.41
C LYS A 99 -8.48 21.08 2.96
N ARG A 100 -7.31 21.67 2.66
CA ARG A 100 -6.80 21.85 1.29
C ARG A 100 -6.70 20.52 0.53
N SER A 101 -6.27 19.47 1.22
CA SER A 101 -6.22 18.12 0.65
C SER A 101 -7.62 17.60 0.33
N THR A 102 -8.58 17.78 1.23
CA THR A 102 -9.98 17.39 1.01
C THR A 102 -10.64 18.17 -0.13
N GLU A 103 -10.41 19.48 -0.21
CA GLU A 103 -10.90 20.33 -1.30
C GLU A 103 -10.37 19.87 -2.65
N LYS A 104 -9.07 19.55 -2.73
CA LYS A 104 -8.48 18.98 -3.94
C LYS A 104 -9.16 17.67 -4.35
N LYS A 105 -9.48 16.80 -3.38
CA LYS A 105 -10.23 15.56 -3.64
C LYS A 105 -11.62 15.85 -4.18
N ARG A 106 -12.37 16.76 -3.54
CA ARG A 106 -13.71 17.17 -3.98
C ARG A 106 -13.69 17.71 -5.40
N ALA A 107 -12.74 18.60 -5.72
CA ALA A 107 -12.59 19.17 -7.06
C ALA A 107 -12.27 18.10 -8.12
N ASP A 108 -11.38 17.14 -7.82
CA ASP A 108 -11.08 16.04 -8.74
C ASP A 108 -12.27 15.09 -8.91
N THR A 109 -12.98 14.77 -7.83
CA THR A 109 -14.19 13.95 -7.88
C THR A 109 -15.29 14.61 -8.72
N ALA A 110 -15.49 15.92 -8.57
CA ALA A 110 -16.44 16.69 -9.37
C ALA A 110 -16.11 16.63 -10.87
N LYS A 111 -14.82 16.55 -11.22
CA LYS A 111 -14.32 16.34 -12.60
C LYS A 111 -14.42 14.89 -13.06
N GLY A 112 -15.11 14.02 -12.33
CA GLY A 112 -15.30 12.60 -12.67
C GLY A 112 -14.05 11.72 -12.47
N ARG A 113 -12.99 12.25 -11.84
CA ARG A 113 -11.74 11.48 -11.65
C ARG A 113 -11.92 10.42 -10.57
N GLN A 114 -11.56 9.18 -10.89
CA GLN A 114 -11.57 8.07 -9.93
C GLN A 114 -10.57 8.26 -8.79
N HIS A 115 -9.44 8.91 -9.07
CA HIS A 115 -8.34 9.11 -8.12
C HIS A 115 -7.92 10.58 -8.08
N SER A 116 -7.65 11.06 -6.87
CA SER A 116 -7.16 12.42 -6.61
C SER A 116 -5.79 12.35 -5.93
N LYS A 117 -4.78 12.98 -6.55
CA LYS A 117 -3.47 13.14 -5.93
C LYS A 117 -3.53 14.18 -4.80
N GLN A 118 -2.86 13.89 -3.69
CA GLN A 118 -2.66 14.86 -2.62
C GLN A 118 -1.72 15.98 -3.08
N PRO A 119 -1.88 17.23 -2.58
CA PRO A 119 -0.83 18.25 -2.70
C PRO A 119 0.51 17.69 -2.22
N ALA A 120 1.59 17.98 -2.94
CA ALA A 120 2.86 17.26 -2.81
C ALA A 120 3.46 17.37 -1.39
N ASP A 121 3.38 18.55 -0.79
CA ASP A 121 3.80 18.84 0.57
C ASP A 121 2.97 18.08 1.62
N VAL A 122 1.65 18.07 1.49
CA VAL A 122 0.74 17.30 2.36
C VAL A 122 1.00 15.80 2.21
N ALA A 123 1.22 15.33 0.98
CA ALA A 123 1.53 13.93 0.68
C ALA A 123 2.84 13.50 1.35
N LYS A 124 3.87 14.35 1.28
CA LYS A 124 5.18 14.10 1.93
C LYS A 124 5.02 14.02 3.45
N LYS A 125 4.31 14.97 4.07
CA LYS A 125 4.06 14.99 5.51
C LYS A 125 3.27 13.76 5.97
N ALA A 126 2.16 13.44 5.30
CA ALA A 126 1.35 12.26 5.57
C ALA A 126 2.12 10.95 5.36
N ALA A 127 3.03 10.89 4.38
CA ALA A 127 3.88 9.72 4.16
C ALA A 127 4.81 9.43 5.34
N THR A 128 5.33 10.45 6.03
CA THR A 128 6.19 10.26 7.21
C THR A 128 5.48 9.61 8.40
N ALA A 129 4.15 9.52 8.37
CA ALA A 129 3.35 8.91 9.44
C ALA A 129 2.96 7.46 9.16
N ARG A 130 3.14 6.98 7.92
CA ARG A 130 2.72 5.64 7.50
C ARG A 130 3.78 4.62 7.88
N LYS A 131 3.35 3.48 8.43
CA LYS A 131 4.27 2.37 8.76
C LYS A 131 4.66 1.58 7.50
N THR A 132 3.84 1.66 6.45
CA THR A 132 3.82 0.72 5.32
C THR A 132 4.61 1.13 4.07
N GLY A 133 5.23 2.31 4.00
CA GLY A 133 6.10 2.63 2.87
C GLY A 133 6.22 4.10 2.53
N GLY A 134 7.33 4.70 2.94
CA GLY A 134 7.87 5.93 2.36
C GLY A 134 8.87 5.61 1.26
N LYS A 135 8.43 5.33 0.03
CA LYS A 135 9.21 5.56 -1.19
C LYS A 135 8.28 6.01 -2.32
N SER A 136 7.84 7.27 -2.23
CA SER A 136 7.60 8.07 -3.42
C SER A 136 8.86 8.91 -3.60
N GLY A 137 9.36 8.99 -4.84
CA GLY A 137 10.71 9.43 -5.21
C GLY A 137 11.23 10.69 -4.52
N THR A 138 12.57 10.74 -4.46
CA THR A 138 13.45 11.72 -3.81
C THR A 138 13.97 11.27 -2.45
N THR A 139 15.23 10.86 -2.46
CA THR A 139 16.19 10.75 -1.37
C THR A 139 15.84 11.63 -0.17
N SER A 140 15.40 11.02 0.94
CA SER A 140 15.63 11.59 2.26
C SER A 140 15.58 10.48 3.32
N ASN A 141 16.78 10.15 3.78
CA ASN A 141 17.12 9.38 4.96
C ASN A 141 16.38 9.90 6.21
N ARG A 142 15.49 9.08 6.80
CA ARG A 142 15.22 8.92 8.25
C ARG A 142 13.85 8.30 8.50
N GLY A 143 13.84 7.15 9.20
CA GLY A 143 12.65 6.61 9.86
C GLY A 143 12.47 5.10 9.71
N GLY A 144 13.47 4.30 10.09
CA GLY A 144 13.41 2.84 10.18
C GLY A 144 14.29 2.16 9.14
N SER A 145 15.33 1.46 9.61
CA SER A 145 16.29 0.77 8.75
C SER A 145 15.56 -0.20 7.82
N THR A 146 15.83 -0.10 6.51
CA THR A 146 15.25 -1.03 5.54
C THR A 146 15.76 -2.45 5.80
N LYS A 147 15.04 -3.50 5.37
CA LYS A 147 15.55 -4.89 5.49
C LYS A 147 16.93 -5.04 4.84
N ALA A 148 17.19 -4.28 3.76
CA ALA A 148 18.50 -4.26 3.10
C ALA A 148 19.59 -3.64 4.00
N GLU A 149 19.31 -2.50 4.64
CA GLU A 149 20.24 -1.88 5.60
C GLU A 149 20.48 -2.76 6.82
N LEU A 150 19.44 -3.44 7.32
CA LEU A 150 19.57 -4.41 8.41
C LEU A 150 20.39 -5.64 7.98
N MET A 151 20.23 -6.12 6.74
CA MET A 151 21.08 -7.20 6.22
C MET A 151 22.53 -6.76 6.04
N GLU A 152 22.78 -5.53 5.60
CA GLU A 152 24.13 -4.99 5.49
C GLU A 152 24.79 -4.86 6.85
N ARG A 153 24.06 -4.35 7.85
CA ARG A 153 24.54 -4.26 9.22
C ARG A 153 24.77 -5.64 9.82
N ALA A 154 23.84 -6.58 9.65
CA ALA A 154 23.99 -7.96 10.09
C ALA A 154 25.17 -8.68 9.39
N ARG A 155 25.50 -8.29 8.16
CA ARG A 155 26.72 -8.76 7.48
C ARG A 155 27.99 -8.20 8.13
N LYS A 156 28.00 -6.92 8.50
CA LYS A 156 29.15 -6.28 9.19
C LYS A 156 29.39 -6.82 10.60
N HIS A 157 28.34 -7.34 11.25
CA HIS A 157 28.42 -8.01 12.55
C HIS A 157 28.48 -9.54 12.44
N ASP A 158 28.72 -10.08 11.25
CA ASP A 158 28.86 -11.52 10.98
C ASP A 158 27.74 -12.40 11.55
N ILE A 159 26.51 -11.88 11.58
CA ILE A 159 25.35 -12.61 12.13
C ILE A 159 25.10 -13.86 11.27
N PRO A 160 25.22 -15.09 11.83
CA PRO A 160 24.98 -16.32 11.10
C PRO A 160 23.50 -16.44 10.76
N GLY A 161 23.18 -17.01 9.59
CA GLY A 161 21.79 -17.17 9.16
C GLY A 161 21.05 -15.88 8.76
N ARG A 162 21.71 -14.71 8.77
CA ARG A 162 21.14 -13.40 8.39
C ARG A 162 20.34 -13.38 7.08
N SER A 163 20.71 -14.20 6.09
CA SER A 163 20.01 -14.28 4.79
C SER A 163 18.64 -14.95 4.88
N LYS A 164 18.39 -15.76 5.91
CA LYS A 164 17.11 -16.42 6.18
C LYS A 164 16.22 -15.61 7.13
N MET A 165 16.77 -14.58 7.78
CA MET A 165 16.06 -13.78 8.77
C MET A 165 15.06 -12.78 8.13
N SER A 166 13.89 -12.67 8.74
CA SER A 166 12.92 -11.59 8.52
C SER A 166 13.47 -10.25 9.03
N LYS A 167 12.81 -9.14 8.65
CA LYS A 167 13.23 -7.79 9.10
C LYS A 167 13.29 -7.69 10.64
N GLY A 168 12.29 -8.24 11.32
CA GLY A 168 12.21 -8.21 12.79
C GLY A 168 13.18 -9.16 13.48
N GLU A 169 13.61 -10.25 12.82
CA GLU A 169 14.69 -11.11 13.33
C GLU A 169 16.05 -10.43 13.17
N LEU A 170 16.28 -9.73 12.05
CA LEU A 170 17.50 -8.93 11.86
C LEU A 170 17.59 -7.78 12.87
N GLU A 171 16.47 -7.09 13.16
CA GLU A 171 16.44 -6.04 14.19
C GLU A 171 16.80 -6.59 15.57
N ARG A 172 16.22 -7.74 15.95
CA ARG A 172 16.51 -8.39 17.24
C ARG A 172 17.94 -8.90 17.33
N ALA A 173 18.45 -9.54 16.28
CA ALA A 173 19.81 -10.07 16.24
C ALA A 173 20.89 -8.97 16.24
N LEU A 174 20.56 -7.76 15.80
CA LEU A 174 21.46 -6.59 15.84
C LEU A 174 21.38 -5.80 17.16
N SER A 175 20.36 -6.05 17.97
CA SER A 175 20.18 -5.44 19.29
C SER A 175 20.62 -6.34 20.45
N ALA A 176 20.95 -7.60 20.16
CA ALA A 176 21.50 -8.58 21.08
C ALA A 176 23.03 -8.47 21.10
#